data_AF-A0A1Q2YCZ6-F1
#
_entry.id   AF-A0A1Q2YCZ6-F1
#
_cell.length_a   1.000
_cell.length_b   1.000
_cell.length_c   1.000
_cell.angle_alpha   90.00
_cell.angle_beta   90.00
_cell.angle_gamma   90.00
#
_symmetry.space_group_name_H-M   'P 1'
#
loop_
_entity.id
_entity.type
_entity.pdbx_description
1 polymer ?
#
loop_
_entity_poly.entity_id
_entity_poly.type
_entity_poly.pdbx_seq_one_letter_code
_entity_poly.pdbx_strand_id
1 'polypeptide(L)'
;MSSNWLKLLQKQKQQQEKYTKSKDVVSSHHHTKGLAIAGSRKSQKKKTSKSVVPMRTPLTKIAKDQAEAKVQAAHKAQTLRKAQAQRDVAKLLKDKVLVGHAIHHDLEALYLTHPKHSIRDTAKHTPFKTKYSKGKTPGLKKLAQEILGLDIQSGEHSSVEDARATMLIYKSDRKNFEEKVRATYHHK
;
A
#
# COMPACT_ATOMS: atom_id res chain seq x y z
N MET A 1 7.01 19.75 12.03
CA MET A 1 6.09 18.79 11.37
C MET A 1 5.09 19.58 10.54
N SER A 2 4.93 19.18 9.27
CA SER A 2 4.44 19.99 8.15
C SER A 2 3.10 20.70 8.36
N SER A 3 3.07 22.01 8.13
CA SER A 3 1.92 22.94 8.20
C SER A 3 0.72 22.55 7.31
N ASN A 4 0.87 21.54 6.46
CA ASN A 4 -0.19 21.06 5.58
C ASN A 4 -1.22 20.17 6.29
N TRP A 5 -0.81 19.47 7.36
CA TRP A 5 -1.69 18.55 8.11
C TRP A 5 -2.72 19.30 8.97
N LEU A 6 -2.32 20.41 9.59
CA LEU A 6 -3.21 21.29 10.37
C LEU A 6 -4.30 21.91 9.48
N LYS A 7 -3.93 22.32 8.26
CA LYS A 7 -4.89 22.85 7.27
C LYS A 7 -5.92 21.80 6.86
N LEU A 8 -5.51 20.55 6.70
CA LEU A 8 -6.41 19.45 6.35
C LEU A 8 -7.39 19.13 7.49
N LEU A 9 -6.90 19.12 8.74
CA LEU A 9 -7.72 18.88 9.92
C LEU A 9 -8.80 19.96 10.11
N GLN A 10 -8.40 21.22 9.90
CA GLN A 10 -9.30 22.37 10.02
C GLN A 10 -10.36 22.38 8.91
N LYS A 11 -9.98 21.97 7.69
CA LYS A 11 -10.92 21.78 6.58
C LYS A 11 -11.92 20.66 6.86
N GLN A 12 -11.49 19.56 7.48
CA GLN A 12 -12.39 18.46 7.91
C GLN A 12 -13.39 18.92 8.99
N LYS A 13 -12.94 19.70 9.98
CA LYS A 13 -13.81 20.20 11.06
C LYS A 13 -14.91 21.13 10.53
N GLN A 14 -14.57 22.00 9.58
CA GLN A 14 -15.54 22.89 8.93
C GLN A 14 -16.57 22.13 8.08
N GLN A 15 -16.19 21.03 7.45
CA GLN A 15 -17.15 20.21 6.70
C GLN A 15 -18.13 19.45 7.63
N GLN A 16 -17.68 19.02 8.81
CA GLN A 16 -18.57 18.40 9.79
C GLN A 16 -19.59 19.40 10.36
N GLU A 17 -19.19 20.64 10.68
CA GLU A 17 -20.12 21.69 11.17
C GLU A 17 -21.16 22.12 10.13
N LYS A 18 -20.81 22.13 8.85
CA LYS A 18 -21.78 22.41 7.77
C LYS A 18 -22.83 21.31 7.64
N TYR A 19 -22.43 20.05 7.85
CA TYR A 19 -23.34 18.91 7.77
C TYR A 19 -24.31 18.85 8.96
N THR A 20 -23.91 19.31 10.15
CA THR A 20 -24.79 19.34 11.34
C THR A 20 -25.82 20.45 11.26
N LYS A 21 -25.43 21.68 10.86
CA LYS A 21 -26.38 22.80 10.71
C LYS A 21 -27.46 22.59 9.65
N SER A 22 -27.20 21.75 8.64
CA SER A 22 -28.18 21.48 7.58
C SER A 22 -29.34 20.57 8.01
N LYS A 23 -29.27 19.92 9.18
CA LYS A 23 -30.34 19.01 9.65
C LYS A 23 -31.39 19.66 10.55
N ASP A 24 -31.18 20.90 10.99
CA ASP A 24 -32.07 21.57 11.97
C ASP A 24 -33.22 22.38 11.32
N VAL A 25 -33.37 22.37 9.99
CA VAL A 25 -34.31 23.27 9.25
C VAL A 25 -35.61 22.59 8.79
N VAL A 26 -35.86 21.31 9.10
CA VAL A 26 -37.10 20.63 8.66
C VAL A 26 -37.88 20.09 9.85
N SER A 27 -38.59 20.97 10.56
CA SER A 27 -39.80 20.62 11.32
C SER A 27 -40.52 21.87 11.80
N SER A 28 -41.37 22.45 10.95
CA SER A 28 -42.38 23.43 11.35
C SER A 28 -43.56 23.35 10.38
N HIS A 29 -44.77 23.62 10.88
CA HIS A 29 -46.11 23.60 10.24
C HIS A 29 -46.98 22.39 10.63
N HIS A 30 -47.87 22.59 11.62
CA HIS A 30 -49.32 22.54 11.43
C HIS A 30 -50.02 23.29 12.59
N HIS A 31 -51.15 23.90 12.24
CA HIS A 31 -51.91 24.92 12.94
C HIS A 31 -53.27 24.30 13.34
N THR A 32 -53.84 24.61 14.50
CA THR A 32 -55.29 24.86 14.70
C THR A 32 -55.61 25.30 16.14
N LYS A 33 -56.73 26.02 16.25
CA LYS A 33 -57.18 26.96 17.28
C LYS A 33 -57.92 26.28 18.45
N GLY A 34 -57.95 26.92 19.62
CA GLY A 34 -58.85 26.59 20.74
C GLY A 34 -58.75 27.62 21.88
N LEU A 35 -59.88 28.00 22.46
CA LEU A 35 -60.22 29.28 23.11
C LEU A 35 -60.27 29.18 24.66
N ALA A 36 -59.89 30.28 25.35
CA ALA A 36 -60.19 30.69 26.76
C ALA A 36 -59.78 29.70 27.90
N ILE A 37 -59.47 30.07 29.16
CA ILE A 37 -60.01 31.06 30.11
C ILE A 37 -58.97 31.30 31.25
N ALA A 38 -59.12 32.42 31.96
CA ALA A 38 -58.27 32.97 33.02
C ALA A 38 -57.93 32.03 34.21
N GLY A 39 -56.80 32.28 34.88
CA GLY A 39 -56.53 31.68 36.19
C GLY A 39 -55.10 31.82 36.71
N SER A 40 -54.89 32.86 37.51
CA SER A 40 -53.72 33.16 38.35
C SER A 40 -53.13 31.94 39.10
N ARG A 41 -51.79 31.77 39.08
CA ARG A 41 -50.91 31.59 40.26
C ARG A 41 -49.49 31.18 39.86
N LYS A 42 -48.51 31.93 40.38
CA LYS A 42 -47.08 31.77 40.12
C LYS A 42 -46.53 30.43 40.64
N SER A 43 -45.69 29.87 39.79
CA SER A 43 -44.91 28.65 39.87
C SER A 43 -44.04 28.49 41.11
N GLN A 44 -44.06 27.28 41.68
CA GLN A 44 -42.85 26.53 42.03
C GLN A 44 -43.19 25.04 42.13
N LYS A 45 -43.30 24.36 40.98
CA LYS A 45 -43.24 22.90 40.89
C LYS A 45 -41.84 22.52 40.42
N LYS A 46 -41.13 21.74 41.22
CA LYS A 46 -39.86 21.08 40.86
C LYS A 46 -40.03 20.42 39.49
N LYS A 47 -39.39 20.98 38.47
CA LYS A 47 -39.24 20.30 37.18
C LYS A 47 -38.29 19.13 37.43
N THR A 48 -38.83 17.93 37.63
CA THR A 48 -38.07 16.72 37.33
C THR A 48 -37.83 16.74 35.82
N SER A 49 -36.72 17.32 35.41
CA SER A 49 -36.24 17.24 34.04
C SER A 49 -35.93 15.77 33.74
N LYS A 50 -36.94 15.04 33.26
CA LYS A 50 -36.71 13.76 32.58
C LYS A 50 -35.80 14.08 31.40
N SER A 51 -34.57 13.55 31.41
CA SER A 51 -33.67 13.66 30.27
C SER A 51 -34.30 12.90 29.10
N VAL A 52 -34.74 13.64 28.08
CA VAL A 52 -35.19 13.05 26.83
C VAL A 52 -33.94 12.76 26.01
N VAL A 53 -33.51 11.50 26.01
CA VAL A 53 -32.44 11.01 25.14
C VAL A 53 -33.03 10.69 23.77
N PRO A 54 -32.43 11.16 22.65
CA PRO A 54 -32.92 10.84 21.32
C PRO A 54 -32.81 9.33 21.04
N MET A 55 -33.91 8.72 20.58
CA MET A 55 -34.05 7.26 20.38
C MET A 55 -33.32 6.69 19.14
N ARG A 56 -32.41 7.44 18.53
CA ARG A 56 -31.61 7.06 17.34
C ARG A 56 -30.26 7.81 17.49
N THR A 57 -29.08 7.22 17.63
CA THR A 57 -28.50 6.08 16.91
C THR A 57 -27.33 5.46 17.72
N PRO A 58 -27.45 4.22 18.23
CA PRO A 58 -26.29 3.41 18.63
C PRO A 58 -25.67 2.66 17.43
N LEU A 59 -26.42 2.50 16.34
CA LEU A 59 -26.02 1.72 15.15
C LEU A 59 -24.82 2.30 14.39
N THR A 60 -24.62 3.62 14.40
CA THR A 60 -23.55 4.26 13.61
C THR A 60 -22.17 4.18 14.26
N LYS A 61 -22.08 4.24 15.60
CA LYS A 61 -20.81 4.03 16.32
C LYS A 61 -20.38 2.58 16.24
N ILE A 62 -21.30 1.64 16.51
CA ILE A 62 -21.03 0.21 16.40
C ILE A 62 -20.60 -0.15 14.98
N ALA A 63 -21.27 0.37 13.94
CA ALA A 63 -20.88 0.10 12.55
C ALA A 63 -19.51 0.73 12.19
N LYS A 64 -19.19 1.91 12.71
CA LYS A 64 -17.90 2.57 12.51
C LYS A 64 -16.76 1.83 13.22
N ASP A 65 -16.97 1.46 14.48
CA ASP A 65 -16.03 0.69 15.29
C ASP A 65 -15.81 -0.70 14.69
N GLN A 66 -16.86 -1.34 14.18
CA GLN A 66 -16.78 -2.60 13.42
C GLN A 66 -16.03 -2.44 12.09
N ALA A 67 -16.20 -1.34 11.38
CA ALA A 67 -15.46 -1.06 10.15
C ALA A 67 -13.97 -0.82 10.44
N GLU A 68 -13.66 -0.05 11.48
CA GLU A 68 -12.28 0.18 11.93
C GLU A 68 -11.61 -1.13 12.37
N ALA A 69 -12.31 -1.98 13.11
CA ALA A 69 -11.82 -3.31 13.49
C ALA A 69 -11.57 -4.23 12.27
N LYS A 70 -12.44 -4.20 11.25
CA LYS A 70 -12.23 -4.96 10.00
C LYS A 70 -10.99 -4.49 9.23
N VAL A 71 -10.77 -3.17 9.14
CA VAL A 71 -9.57 -2.60 8.52
C VAL A 71 -8.30 -3.00 9.29
N GLN A 72 -8.35 -2.93 10.63
CA GLN A 72 -7.23 -3.39 11.47
C GLN A 72 -6.94 -4.89 11.29
N ALA A 73 -7.98 -5.71 11.25
CA ALA A 73 -7.84 -7.15 11.02
C ALA A 73 -7.25 -7.46 9.63
N ALA A 74 -7.69 -6.77 8.58
CA ALA A 74 -7.15 -6.92 7.23
C ALA A 74 -5.66 -6.51 7.16
N HIS A 75 -5.30 -5.38 7.76
CA HIS A 75 -3.90 -4.94 7.85
C HIS A 75 -3.03 -5.95 8.62
N LYS A 76 -3.52 -6.47 9.75
CA LYS A 76 -2.83 -7.51 10.53
C LYS A 76 -2.63 -8.78 9.69
N ALA A 77 -3.67 -9.24 9.00
CA ALA A 77 -3.59 -10.41 8.13
C ALA A 77 -2.60 -10.21 6.97
N GLN A 78 -2.58 -9.04 6.34
CA GLN A 78 -1.64 -8.70 5.28
C GLN A 78 -0.19 -8.67 5.80
N THR A 79 0.03 -8.10 6.99
CA THR A 79 1.35 -8.07 7.64
C THR A 79 1.85 -9.48 7.93
N LEU A 80 0.99 -10.36 8.47
CA LEU A 80 1.33 -11.76 8.73
C LEU A 80 1.66 -12.52 7.44
N ARG A 81 0.89 -12.30 6.37
CA ARG A 81 1.18 -12.88 5.05
C ARG A 81 2.51 -12.41 4.49
N LYS A 82 2.81 -11.10 4.58
CA LYS A 82 4.10 -10.55 4.15
C LYS A 82 5.25 -11.16 4.94
N ALA A 83 5.13 -11.25 6.26
CA ALA A 83 6.15 -11.86 7.12
C ALA A 83 6.36 -13.36 6.84
N GLN A 84 5.30 -14.09 6.48
CA GLN A 84 5.41 -15.48 6.06
C GLN A 84 6.12 -15.58 4.70
N ALA A 85 5.70 -14.79 3.71
CA ALA A 85 6.36 -14.74 2.40
C ALA A 85 7.85 -14.39 2.50
N GLN A 86 8.22 -13.42 3.35
CA GLN A 86 9.63 -13.08 3.60
C GLN A 86 10.42 -14.27 4.16
N ARG A 87 9.86 -15.00 5.13
CA ARG A 87 10.50 -16.19 5.71
C ARG A 87 10.66 -17.30 4.67
N ASP A 88 9.66 -17.51 3.83
CA ASP A 88 9.71 -18.56 2.81
C ASP A 88 10.69 -18.22 1.70
N VAL A 89 10.72 -16.96 1.24
CA VAL A 89 11.71 -16.49 0.27
C VAL A 89 13.12 -16.57 0.86
N ALA A 90 13.34 -16.15 2.11
CA ALA A 90 14.65 -16.25 2.75
C ALA A 90 15.16 -17.70 2.81
N LYS A 91 14.29 -18.66 3.13
CA LYS A 91 14.60 -20.09 3.10
C LYS A 91 14.93 -20.58 1.70
N LEU A 92 14.17 -20.15 0.69
CA LEU A 92 14.41 -20.52 -0.71
C LEU A 92 15.72 -19.98 -1.23
N LEU A 93 16.11 -18.76 -0.84
CA LEU A 93 17.35 -18.13 -1.28
C LEU A 93 18.60 -18.69 -0.59
N LYS A 94 18.45 -19.39 0.54
CA LYS A 94 19.58 -19.94 1.30
C LYS A 94 20.39 -20.89 0.42
N ASP A 95 21.70 -20.66 0.38
CA ASP A 95 22.70 -21.45 -0.36
C ASP A 95 22.41 -21.59 -1.88
N LYS A 96 21.55 -20.72 -2.42
CA LYS A 96 21.25 -20.67 -3.85
C LYS A 96 21.92 -19.49 -4.53
N VAL A 97 21.98 -19.57 -5.85
CA VAL A 97 22.40 -18.49 -6.73
C VAL A 97 21.16 -17.68 -7.13
N LEU A 98 21.18 -16.38 -6.85
CA LEU A 98 20.10 -15.47 -7.21
C LEU A 98 20.38 -14.79 -8.55
N VAL A 99 19.52 -15.03 -9.53
CA VAL A 99 19.56 -14.40 -10.86
C VAL A 99 18.38 -13.44 -10.98
N GLY A 100 18.62 -12.24 -11.51
CA GLY A 100 17.60 -11.21 -11.61
C GLY A 100 18.07 -9.96 -12.36
N HIS A 101 17.20 -8.97 -12.45
CA HIS A 101 17.45 -7.71 -13.14
C HIS A 101 17.27 -6.57 -12.13
N ALA A 102 18.36 -5.87 -11.79
CA ALA A 102 18.34 -4.83 -10.76
C ALA A 102 17.87 -5.34 -9.38
N ILE A 103 18.31 -6.55 -9.00
CA ILE A 103 17.91 -7.35 -7.82
C ILE A 103 17.86 -6.58 -6.49
N HIS A 104 18.65 -5.51 -6.35
CA HIS A 104 18.64 -4.69 -5.13
C HIS A 104 17.26 -4.15 -4.78
N HIS A 105 16.44 -3.77 -5.76
CA HIS A 105 15.09 -3.27 -5.51
C HIS A 105 14.20 -4.35 -4.88
N ASP A 106 14.27 -5.58 -5.40
CA ASP A 106 13.49 -6.71 -4.88
C ASP A 106 13.93 -7.11 -3.47
N LEU A 107 15.24 -7.16 -3.23
CA LEU A 107 15.81 -7.48 -1.92
C LEU A 107 15.46 -6.42 -0.87
N GLU A 108 15.51 -5.13 -1.23
CA GLU A 108 15.10 -4.02 -0.37
C GLU A 108 13.61 -4.09 -0.03
N ALA A 109 12.75 -4.34 -1.02
CA ALA A 109 11.30 -4.47 -0.81
C ALA A 109 10.94 -5.62 0.15
N LEU A 110 11.75 -6.69 0.13
CA LEU A 110 11.61 -7.86 1.00
C LEU A 110 12.38 -7.73 2.32
N TYR A 111 13.20 -6.71 2.52
CA TYR A 111 14.12 -6.57 3.65
C TYR A 111 15.06 -7.77 3.82
N LEU A 112 15.55 -8.29 2.70
CA LEU A 112 16.47 -9.43 2.65
C LEU A 112 17.83 -9.00 2.10
N THR A 113 18.86 -9.76 2.44
CA THR A 113 20.19 -9.63 1.86
C THR A 113 20.65 -10.97 1.30
N HIS A 114 21.53 -10.93 0.31
CA HIS A 114 22.07 -12.14 -0.31
C HIS A 114 23.57 -11.96 -0.58
N PRO A 115 24.41 -13.01 -0.44
CA PRO A 115 25.85 -12.87 -0.64
C PRO A 115 26.20 -12.39 -2.05
N LYS A 116 27.08 -11.40 -2.17
CA LYS A 116 27.41 -10.76 -3.46
C LYS A 116 27.97 -11.75 -4.49
N HIS A 117 28.72 -12.77 -4.05
CA HIS A 117 29.24 -13.84 -4.92
C HIS A 117 28.15 -14.79 -5.43
N SER A 118 26.98 -14.81 -4.78
CA SER A 118 25.83 -15.63 -5.18
C SER A 118 24.83 -14.87 -6.05
N ILE A 119 25.05 -13.58 -6.33
CA ILE A 119 24.17 -12.74 -7.15
C ILE A 119 24.66 -12.68 -8.61
N ARG A 120 23.76 -12.92 -9.57
CA ARG A 120 23.96 -12.62 -11.00
C ARG A 120 22.92 -11.61 -11.46
N ASP A 121 23.32 -10.35 -11.45
CA ASP A 121 22.49 -9.21 -11.85
C ASP A 121 22.72 -8.88 -13.32
N THR A 122 21.70 -9.11 -14.15
CA THR A 122 21.75 -8.84 -15.60
C THR A 122 21.87 -7.36 -15.93
N ALA A 123 21.37 -6.47 -15.06
CA ALA A 123 21.48 -5.02 -15.26
C ALA A 123 22.92 -4.51 -15.08
N LYS A 124 23.70 -5.18 -14.22
CA LYS A 124 25.10 -4.80 -13.89
C LYS A 124 26.15 -5.53 -14.74
N HIS A 125 25.71 -6.34 -15.70
CA HIS A 125 26.63 -7.11 -16.53
C HIS A 125 27.33 -6.22 -17.57
N THR A 126 28.64 -6.06 -17.43
CA THR A 126 29.44 -5.13 -18.25
C THR A 126 29.29 -5.38 -19.76
N PRO A 127 29.37 -6.63 -20.26
CA PRO A 127 29.13 -6.92 -21.67
C PRO A 127 27.78 -6.42 -22.19
N PHE A 128 26.71 -6.53 -21.41
CA PHE A 128 25.39 -6.04 -21.82
C PHE A 128 25.31 -4.52 -21.84
N LYS A 129 25.93 -3.85 -20.86
CA LYS A 129 26.00 -2.39 -20.81
C LYS A 129 26.72 -1.83 -22.03
N THR A 130 27.87 -2.41 -22.39
CA THR A 130 28.67 -1.95 -23.54
C THR A 130 27.97 -2.24 -24.85
N LYS A 131 27.47 -3.48 -25.06
CA LYS A 131 26.86 -3.89 -26.33
C LYS A 131 25.52 -3.23 -26.60
N TYR A 132 24.63 -3.15 -25.59
CA TYR A 132 23.24 -2.77 -25.82
C TYR A 132 22.87 -1.37 -25.30
N SER A 133 23.71 -0.72 -24.49
CA SER A 133 23.33 0.53 -23.84
C SER A 133 24.44 1.58 -23.74
N LYS A 134 25.50 1.48 -24.57
CA LYS A 134 26.60 2.45 -24.63
C LYS A 134 27.19 2.79 -23.25
N GLY A 135 27.32 1.78 -22.40
CA GLY A 135 27.86 1.91 -21.03
C GLY A 135 26.83 2.25 -19.94
N LYS A 136 25.59 2.63 -20.29
CA LYS A 136 24.49 2.79 -19.33
C LYS A 136 23.88 1.44 -18.94
N THR A 137 23.07 1.42 -17.88
CA THR A 137 22.33 0.23 -17.45
C THR A 137 21.17 -0.01 -18.43
N PRO A 138 21.16 -1.12 -19.19
CA PRO A 138 20.05 -1.45 -20.08
C PRO A 138 18.82 -1.87 -19.27
N GLY A 139 17.63 -1.54 -19.75
CA GLY A 139 16.38 -2.07 -19.20
C GLY A 139 16.12 -3.51 -19.65
N LEU A 140 15.36 -4.27 -18.85
CA LEU A 140 15.04 -5.67 -19.12
C LEU A 140 14.35 -5.86 -20.48
N LYS A 141 13.33 -5.05 -20.80
CA LYS A 141 12.62 -5.08 -22.09
C LYS A 141 13.58 -4.95 -23.27
N LYS A 142 14.54 -4.01 -23.17
CA LYS A 142 15.56 -3.83 -24.22
C LYS A 142 16.45 -5.06 -24.35
N LEU A 143 16.93 -5.63 -23.25
CA LEU A 143 17.74 -6.84 -23.31
C LEU A 143 16.96 -8.03 -23.85
N ALA A 144 15.69 -8.20 -23.47
CA ALA A 144 14.85 -9.27 -23.98
C ALA A 144 14.65 -9.15 -25.49
N GLN A 145 14.44 -7.94 -25.99
CA GLN A 145 14.31 -7.69 -27.42
C GLN A 145 15.63 -7.95 -28.18
N GLU A 146 16.74 -7.40 -27.70
CA GLU A 146 18.03 -7.46 -28.40
C GLU A 146 18.71 -8.84 -28.32
N ILE A 147 18.54 -9.56 -27.21
CA ILE A 147 19.21 -10.85 -26.97
C ILE A 147 18.31 -12.01 -27.36
N LEU A 148 17.01 -11.93 -27.04
CA LEU A 148 16.07 -13.04 -27.22
C LEU A 148 15.10 -12.83 -28.40
N GLY A 149 15.04 -11.62 -28.98
CA GLY A 149 14.03 -11.28 -29.99
C GLY A 149 12.61 -11.22 -29.44
N LEU A 150 12.45 -11.10 -28.12
CA LEU A 150 11.15 -11.12 -27.44
C LEU A 150 10.72 -9.70 -27.06
N ASP A 151 9.50 -9.32 -27.44
CA ASP A 151 8.85 -8.14 -26.89
C ASP A 151 8.08 -8.52 -25.63
N ILE A 152 8.65 -8.19 -24.48
CA ILE A 152 8.01 -8.36 -23.16
C ILE A 152 7.44 -7.02 -22.69
N GLN A 153 6.57 -7.05 -21.68
CA GLN A 153 6.03 -5.82 -21.07
C GLN A 153 5.30 -4.92 -22.09
N SER A 154 4.57 -5.52 -23.04
CA SER A 154 3.74 -4.80 -24.03
C SER A 154 2.37 -4.39 -23.47
N GLY A 155 2.03 -4.81 -22.24
CA GLY A 155 0.82 -4.46 -21.51
C GLY A 155 1.05 -4.43 -20.00
N GLU A 156 0.23 -5.15 -19.23
CA GLU A 156 0.45 -5.30 -17.78
C GLU A 156 1.68 -6.16 -17.51
N HIS A 157 2.53 -5.73 -16.57
CA HIS A 157 3.77 -6.45 -16.27
C HIS A 157 3.49 -7.69 -15.43
N SER A 158 4.01 -8.84 -15.88
CA SER A 158 3.99 -10.08 -15.12
C SER A 158 5.37 -10.37 -14.54
N SER A 159 5.47 -10.44 -13.20
CA SER A 159 6.71 -10.81 -12.51
C SER A 159 7.24 -12.19 -12.94
N VAL A 160 6.34 -13.10 -13.33
CA VAL A 160 6.71 -14.44 -13.82
C VAL A 160 7.34 -14.36 -15.21
N GLU A 161 6.82 -13.51 -16.09
CA GLU A 161 7.41 -13.25 -17.40
C GLU A 161 8.79 -12.61 -17.27
N ASP A 162 8.92 -11.59 -16.44
CA ASP A 162 10.18 -10.89 -16.18
C ASP A 162 11.26 -11.84 -15.63
N ALA A 163 10.88 -12.72 -14.68
CA ALA A 163 11.79 -13.72 -14.13
C ALA A 163 12.26 -14.72 -15.20
N ARG A 164 11.36 -15.16 -16.10
CA ARG A 164 11.69 -16.06 -17.21
C ARG A 164 12.62 -15.39 -18.22
N ALA A 165 12.29 -14.17 -18.66
CA ALA A 165 13.12 -13.40 -19.58
C ALA A 165 14.52 -13.17 -19.01
N THR A 166 14.60 -12.79 -17.73
CA THR A 166 15.88 -12.58 -17.03
C THR A 166 16.72 -13.85 -16.95
N MET A 167 16.08 -14.99 -16.68
CA MET A 167 16.78 -16.28 -16.65
C MET A 167 17.33 -16.67 -18.02
N LEU A 168 16.58 -16.40 -19.10
CA LEU A 168 17.02 -16.63 -20.47
C LEU A 168 18.20 -15.72 -20.84
N ILE A 169 18.14 -14.44 -20.49
CA ILE A 169 19.25 -13.48 -20.67
C ILE A 169 20.49 -13.91 -19.89
N TYR A 170 20.36 -14.40 -18.66
CA TYR A 170 21.50 -14.94 -17.93
C TYR A 170 22.09 -16.17 -18.63
N LYS A 171 21.24 -17.07 -19.14
CA LYS A 171 21.70 -18.28 -19.84
C LYS A 171 22.47 -17.96 -21.12
N SER A 172 22.10 -16.91 -21.86
CA SER A 172 22.77 -16.54 -23.11
C SER A 172 24.23 -16.13 -22.91
N ASP A 173 24.58 -15.60 -21.73
CA ASP A 173 25.95 -15.17 -21.43
C ASP A 173 26.51 -15.77 -20.13
N ARG A 174 26.02 -16.96 -19.77
CA ARG A 174 26.33 -17.63 -18.50
C ARG A 174 27.82 -17.76 -18.25
N LYS A 175 28.61 -18.07 -19.28
CA LYS A 175 30.07 -18.25 -19.16
C LYS A 175 30.74 -16.99 -18.61
N ASN A 176 30.43 -15.83 -19.18
CA ASN A 176 31.01 -14.56 -18.73
C ASN A 176 30.55 -14.16 -17.32
N PHE A 177 29.31 -14.48 -16.94
CA PHE A 177 28.84 -14.27 -15.57
C PHE A 177 29.66 -15.10 -14.57
N GLU A 178 29.79 -16.41 -14.81
CA GLU A 178 30.49 -17.30 -13.89
C GLU A 178 32.00 -17.02 -13.86
N GLU A 179 32.60 -16.66 -14.99
CA GLU A 179 34.00 -16.26 -15.05
C GLU A 179 34.26 -14.97 -14.27
N LYS A 180 33.39 -13.96 -14.41
CA LYS A 180 33.49 -12.71 -13.63
C LYS A 180 33.39 -12.98 -12.12
N VAL A 181 32.48 -13.85 -11.70
CA VAL A 181 32.32 -14.22 -10.29
C VAL A 181 33.58 -14.97 -9.80
N ARG A 182 34.06 -15.94 -10.57
CA ARG A 182 35.28 -16.69 -10.25
C ARG A 182 36.49 -15.77 -10.14
N ALA A 183 36.68 -14.86 -11.09
CA ALA A 183 37.75 -13.88 -11.04
C ALA A 183 37.59 -12.96 -9.82
N THR A 184 36.40 -12.44 -9.55
CA THR A 184 36.23 -11.47 -8.45
C THR A 184 36.39 -12.10 -7.06
N TYR A 185 35.95 -13.35 -6.87
CA TYR A 185 35.78 -13.95 -5.53
C TYR A 185 36.59 -15.23 -5.29
N HIS A 186 37.20 -15.85 -6.30
CA HIS A 186 37.96 -17.11 -6.15
C HIS A 186 39.46 -16.93 -6.41
N HIS A 187 40.01 -15.78 -6.03
CA HIS A 187 41.46 -15.60 -5.96
C HIS A 187 41.98 -16.21 -4.65
N LYS A 188 42.35 -17.49 -4.70
CA LYS A 188 43.22 -18.17 -3.74
C LYS A 188 44.21 -19.04 -4.51
#